data_AF-R6HB79-F1
#
_entry.id   AF-R6HB79-F1
#
_cell.length_a   1.000
_cell.length_b   1.000
_cell.length_c   1.000
_cell.angle_alpha   90.00
_cell.angle_beta   90.00
_cell.angle_gamma   90.00
#
_symmetry.space_group_name_H-M   'P 1'
#
loop_
_entity.id
_entity.type
_entity.pdbx_description
1 polymer ?
#
loop_
_entity_poly.entity_id
_entity_poly.type
_entity_poly.pdbx_seq_one_letter_code
_entity_poly.pdbx_strand_id
1 'polypeptide(L)'
;MGRRGEPQYLEETMDLTQGKLSMGFTTGITTRDAGFPALMVLNALFGGDLTSKLFLHVREKLSLCYYASSSVYGAKGILTVSSGIDTCNYQRTKEEILRQLAACQAGEITQEELKAAQEAICSSLRTIPDAPGRMEDFALFRLLSGFPLDRTGYRDAVRAVTVADAAWAARQVELDTIFFLKGAKV
;
A
#
# COMPACT_ATOMS: atom_id res chain seq x y z
N MET A 1 16.85 0.91 9.25
CA MET A 1 16.65 2.38 9.25
C MET A 1 16.22 2.77 10.64
N GLY A 2 16.91 3.72 11.28
CA GLY A 2 16.60 4.13 12.66
C GLY A 2 15.23 4.81 12.75
N ARG A 3 14.47 4.47 13.79
CA ARG A 3 13.23 5.18 14.16
C ARG A 3 13.50 6.69 14.18
N ARG A 4 12.83 7.44 13.31
CA ARG A 4 12.71 8.89 13.44
C ARG A 4 11.46 9.20 14.25
N GLY A 5 11.47 10.36 14.92
CA GLY A 5 10.45 10.80 15.89
C GLY A 5 9.09 11.12 15.26
N GLU A 6 8.46 12.19 15.72
CA GLU A 6 7.12 12.61 15.26
C GLU A 6 7.03 12.73 13.73
N PRO A 7 5.86 12.42 13.11
CA PRO A 7 5.68 12.50 11.67
C PRO A 7 6.00 13.88 11.11
N GLN A 8 6.65 13.93 9.95
CA GLN A 8 6.95 15.18 9.27
C GLN A 8 5.75 15.64 8.44
N TYR A 9 5.45 16.94 8.49
CA TYR A 9 4.39 17.56 7.70
C TYR A 9 5.01 18.61 6.79
N LEU A 10 4.85 18.43 5.49
CA LEU A 10 5.42 19.27 4.44
C LEU A 10 4.26 19.75 3.55
N GLU A 11 4.23 21.05 3.28
CA GLU A 11 3.27 21.66 2.36
C GLU A 11 4.01 22.52 1.34
N GLU A 12 3.68 22.35 0.07
CA GLU A 12 4.13 23.19 -1.03
C GLU A 12 2.93 23.67 -1.83
N THR A 13 3.08 24.79 -2.53
CA THR A 13 2.03 25.35 -3.38
C THR A 13 2.48 25.41 -4.82
N MET A 14 1.64 24.94 -5.75
CA MET A 14 1.89 25.00 -7.18
C MET A 14 0.60 25.29 -7.94
N ASP A 15 0.72 25.91 -9.11
CA ASP A 15 -0.42 26.15 -10.01
C ASP A 15 -0.86 24.82 -10.66
N LEU A 16 -1.79 24.15 -9.97
CA LEU A 16 -2.37 22.87 -10.35
C LEU A 16 -3.88 22.91 -10.14
N THR A 17 -4.60 22.19 -11.00
CA THR A 17 -6.05 21.97 -10.87
C THR A 17 -6.42 21.09 -9.69
N GLN A 18 -5.51 20.23 -9.26
CA GLN A 18 -5.75 19.21 -8.24
C GLN A 18 -4.58 19.21 -7.26
N GLY A 19 -4.88 19.21 -5.96
CA GLY A 19 -3.88 19.01 -4.93
C GLY A 19 -3.42 17.56 -4.87
N LYS A 20 -2.15 17.33 -4.53
CA LYS A 20 -1.60 15.98 -4.36
C LYS A 20 -1.26 15.74 -2.91
N LEU A 21 -1.89 14.73 -2.32
CA LEU A 21 -1.60 14.25 -0.98
C LEU A 21 -0.77 12.96 -1.10
N SER A 22 0.42 12.97 -0.52
CA SER A 22 1.30 11.82 -0.44
C SER A 22 1.66 11.54 1.01
N MET A 23 1.56 10.27 1.42
CA MET A 23 1.90 9.84 2.78
C MET A 23 2.93 8.72 2.68
N GLY A 24 4.04 8.88 3.38
CA GLY A 24 5.11 7.91 3.50
C GLY A 24 5.06 7.22 4.85
N PHE A 25 5.21 5.90 4.83
CA PHE A 25 5.20 5.04 6.00
C PHE A 25 6.42 4.14 5.98
N THR A 26 6.92 3.81 7.17
CA THR A 26 7.88 2.72 7.35
C THR A 26 7.14 1.48 7.80
N THR A 27 7.57 0.30 7.35
CA THR A 27 6.90 -0.97 7.66
C THR A 27 7.75 -1.89 8.51
N GLY A 28 9.06 -1.65 8.61
CA GLY A 28 10.01 -2.55 9.26
C GLY A 28 10.16 -3.92 8.59
N ILE A 29 9.39 -4.21 7.54
CA ILE A 29 9.32 -5.49 6.82
C ILE A 29 9.88 -5.28 5.42
N THR A 30 10.92 -6.03 5.09
CA THR A 30 11.58 -6.00 3.78
C THR A 30 11.33 -7.28 3.00
N THR A 31 11.74 -7.32 1.73
CA THR A 31 11.71 -8.52 0.88
C THR A 31 12.47 -9.71 1.46
N ARG A 32 13.33 -9.51 2.46
CA ARG A 32 14.11 -10.60 3.07
C ARG A 32 13.41 -11.24 4.27
N ASP A 33 12.36 -10.58 4.77
CA ASP A 33 11.67 -10.99 5.98
C ASP A 33 10.53 -11.97 5.67
N ALA A 34 10.32 -12.94 6.55
CA ALA A 34 9.23 -13.91 6.43
C ALA A 34 7.83 -13.25 6.41
N GLY A 35 7.70 -12.05 6.99
CA GLY A 35 6.47 -11.26 6.99
C GLY A 35 6.15 -10.55 5.66
N PHE A 36 7.02 -10.62 4.65
CA PHE A 36 6.81 -9.91 3.38
C PHE A 36 5.50 -10.28 2.65
N PRO A 37 5.09 -11.57 2.57
CA PRO A 37 3.80 -11.93 1.97
C PRO A 37 2.61 -11.28 2.70
N ALA A 38 2.65 -11.21 4.04
CA ALA A 38 1.61 -10.55 4.83
C ALA A 38 1.56 -9.03 4.56
N LEU A 39 2.72 -8.38 4.40
CA LEU A 39 2.79 -6.96 3.99
C LEU A 39 2.19 -6.74 2.60
N MET A 40 2.44 -7.64 1.65
CA MET A 40 1.90 -7.52 0.30
C MET A 40 0.38 -7.73 0.26
N VAL A 41 -0.15 -8.68 1.05
CA VAL A 41 -1.59 -8.86 1.23
C VAL A 41 -2.22 -7.64 1.89
N LEU A 42 -1.59 -7.10 2.94
CA LEU A 42 -2.03 -5.83 3.54
C LEU A 42 -2.07 -4.71 2.50
N ASN A 43 -1.03 -4.57 1.68
CA ASN A 43 -1.01 -3.51 0.66
C ASN A 43 -2.19 -3.66 -0.30
N ALA A 44 -2.49 -4.88 -0.77
CA ALA A 44 -3.64 -5.13 -1.63
C ALA A 44 -4.98 -4.80 -0.93
N LEU A 45 -5.13 -5.15 0.35
CA LEU A 45 -6.30 -4.79 1.18
C LEU A 45 -6.43 -3.27 1.37
N PHE A 46 -5.32 -2.59 1.62
CA PHE A 46 -5.30 -1.20 1.99
C PHE A 46 -5.53 -0.29 0.78
N GLY A 47 -4.68 -0.39 -0.25
CA GLY A 47 -4.74 0.53 -1.40
C GLY A 47 -4.13 0.00 -2.70
N GLY A 48 -3.70 -1.26 -2.75
CA GLY A 48 -2.93 -1.82 -3.85
C GLY A 48 -3.76 -2.36 -5.01
N ASP A 49 -5.09 -2.40 -4.88
CA ASP A 49 -6.01 -2.90 -5.90
C ASP A 49 -7.35 -2.14 -5.89
N LEU A 50 -8.18 -2.33 -6.92
CA LEU A 50 -9.51 -1.71 -7.06
C LEU A 50 -10.51 -2.21 -6.00
N THR A 51 -10.25 -3.35 -5.38
CA THR A 51 -11.07 -3.89 -4.27
C THR A 51 -10.63 -3.39 -2.90
N SER A 52 -9.62 -2.52 -2.85
CA SER A 52 -9.01 -2.05 -1.60
C SER A 52 -9.87 -1.06 -0.82
N LYS A 53 -9.60 -0.94 0.48
CA LYS A 53 -10.30 0.00 1.36
C LYS A 53 -10.13 1.45 0.93
N LEU A 54 -8.94 1.86 0.50
CA LEU A 54 -8.71 3.23 0.00
C LEU A 54 -9.54 3.51 -1.25
N PHE A 55 -9.60 2.56 -2.19
CA PHE A 55 -10.39 2.73 -3.40
C PHE A 55 -11.89 2.80 -3.07
N LEU A 56 -12.41 1.82 -2.32
CA LEU A 56 -13.85 1.72 -2.04
C LEU A 56 -14.36 2.81 -1.09
N HIS A 57 -13.61 3.17 -0.04
CA HIS A 57 -14.08 4.13 0.95
C HIS A 57 -13.71 5.58 0.63
N VAL A 58 -12.46 5.86 0.25
CA VAL A 58 -12.00 7.24 0.05
C VAL A 58 -12.45 7.77 -1.30
N ARG A 59 -12.28 6.97 -2.36
CA ARG A 59 -12.64 7.36 -3.73
C ARG A 59 -14.12 7.10 -4.03
N GLU A 60 -14.60 5.87 -3.91
CA GLU A 60 -15.95 5.55 -4.40
C GLU A 60 -17.05 6.01 -3.44
N LYS A 61 -16.96 5.69 -2.15
CA LYS A 61 -18.04 6.00 -1.18
C LYS A 61 -18.10 7.46 -0.77
N LEU A 62 -16.95 8.09 -0.54
CA LEU A 62 -16.87 9.46 -0.01
C LEU A 62 -16.53 10.51 -1.09
N SER A 63 -16.13 10.09 -2.29
CA SER A 63 -15.75 10.97 -3.40
C SER A 63 -14.73 12.06 -3.01
N LEU A 64 -13.83 11.75 -2.06
CA LEU A 64 -12.86 12.73 -1.53
C LEU A 64 -11.66 12.92 -2.46
N CYS A 65 -11.36 11.90 -3.26
CA CYS A 65 -10.20 11.85 -4.12
C CYS A 65 -10.55 11.29 -5.49
N TYR A 66 -9.88 11.80 -6.51
CA TYR A 66 -10.00 11.28 -7.88
C TYR A 66 -9.28 9.92 -8.02
N TYR A 67 -8.23 9.72 -7.23
CA TYR A 67 -7.60 8.42 -7.01
C TYR A 67 -7.02 8.37 -5.60
N ALA A 68 -6.94 7.17 -5.02
CA ALA A 68 -6.16 6.87 -3.84
C ALA A 68 -5.62 5.44 -3.99
N SER A 69 -4.31 5.28 -3.86
CA SER A 69 -3.65 3.97 -3.94
C SER A 69 -2.44 3.90 -3.03
N SER A 70 -2.05 2.68 -2.68
CA SER A 70 -0.83 2.38 -1.93
C SER A 70 0.15 1.55 -2.74
N SER A 71 1.44 1.68 -2.42
CA SER A 71 2.51 0.93 -3.04
C SER A 71 3.61 0.62 -2.04
N VAL A 72 4.24 -0.55 -2.18
CA VAL A 72 5.30 -1.03 -1.30
C VAL A 72 6.64 -1.03 -2.04
N TYR A 73 7.62 -0.36 -1.44
CA TYR A 73 9.03 -0.44 -1.84
C TYR A 73 9.75 -1.44 -0.93
N GLY A 74 9.57 -2.73 -1.23
CA GLY A 74 9.93 -3.83 -0.35
C GLY A 74 11.41 -3.91 0.04
N ALA A 75 12.33 -3.53 -0.84
CA ALA A 75 13.76 -3.55 -0.52
C ALA A 75 14.15 -2.54 0.60
N LYS A 76 13.30 -1.53 0.85
CA LYS A 76 13.53 -0.49 1.86
C LYS A 76 12.53 -0.53 3.02
N GLY A 77 11.52 -1.41 2.97
CA GLY A 77 10.45 -1.45 3.98
C GLY A 77 9.65 -0.15 4.05
N ILE A 78 9.33 0.42 2.89
CA ILE A 78 8.55 1.67 2.77
C ILE A 78 7.21 1.34 2.13
N LEU A 79 6.14 1.91 2.69
CA LEU A 79 4.82 1.96 2.07
C LEU A 79 4.48 3.43 1.78
N THR A 80 3.94 3.70 0.61
CA THR A 80 3.48 5.05 0.24
C THR A 80 2.02 5.02 -0.14
N VAL A 81 1.26 6.03 0.29
CA VAL A 81 -0.07 6.33 -0.23
C VAL A 81 0.03 7.58 -1.10
N SER A 82 -0.61 7.56 -2.25
CA SER A 82 -0.76 8.73 -3.11
C SER A 82 -2.24 8.93 -3.43
N SER A 83 -2.70 10.16 -3.28
CA SER A 83 -4.02 10.56 -3.72
C SER A 83 -3.98 11.94 -4.35
N GLY A 84 -4.93 12.16 -5.23
CA GLY A 84 -5.18 13.48 -5.76
C GLY A 84 -6.56 13.95 -5.33
N ILE A 85 -6.65 15.18 -4.85
CA ILE A 85 -7.81 15.72 -4.13
C ILE A 85 -8.08 17.18 -4.48
N ASP A 86 -9.30 17.63 -4.22
CA ASP A 86 -9.55 19.06 -4.07
C ASP A 86 -8.86 19.57 -2.81
N THR A 87 -8.26 20.76 -2.88
CA THR A 87 -7.50 21.35 -1.76
C THR A 87 -8.34 21.46 -0.48
N CYS A 88 -9.65 21.72 -0.60
CA CYS A 88 -10.56 21.79 0.55
C CYS A 88 -10.79 20.43 1.24
N ASN A 89 -10.53 19.31 0.56
CA ASN A 89 -10.72 17.96 1.08
C ASN A 89 -9.47 17.41 1.78
N TYR A 90 -8.38 18.18 1.88
CA TYR A 90 -7.11 17.75 2.48
C TYR A 90 -7.29 17.06 3.83
N GLN A 91 -7.88 17.76 4.81
CA GLN A 91 -7.98 17.25 6.16
C GLN A 91 -8.83 15.97 6.22
N ARG A 92 -9.99 15.97 5.56
CA ARG A 92 -10.91 14.82 5.51
C ARG A 92 -10.27 13.61 4.84
N THR A 93 -9.53 13.81 3.75
CA THR A 93 -8.86 12.72 3.03
C THR A 93 -7.74 12.12 3.87
N LYS A 94 -6.91 12.95 4.50
CA LYS A 94 -5.84 12.51 5.40
C LYS A 94 -6.39 11.65 6.55
N GLU A 95 -7.42 12.16 7.23
CA GLU A 95 -8.05 11.45 8.35
C GLU A 95 -8.64 10.11 7.90
N GLU A 96 -9.32 10.08 6.76
CA GLU A 96 -9.92 8.85 6.25
C GLU A 96 -8.84 7.82 5.84
N ILE A 97 -7.76 8.22 5.18
CA ILE A 97 -6.64 7.31 4.85
C ILE A 97 -6.08 6.66 6.14
N LEU A 98 -5.84 7.47 7.17
CA LEU A 98 -5.34 6.99 8.46
C LEU A 98 -6.36 6.09 9.16
N ARG A 99 -7.65 6.41 9.08
CA ARG A 99 -8.73 5.59 9.62
C ARG A 99 -8.80 4.22 8.95
N GLN A 100 -8.62 4.15 7.64
CA GLN A 100 -8.59 2.88 6.91
C GLN A 100 -7.36 2.03 7.29
N LEU A 101 -6.20 2.66 7.51
CA LEU A 101 -5.03 1.96 8.03
C LEU A 101 -5.30 1.43 9.45
N ALA A 102 -5.91 2.23 10.32
CA ALA A 102 -6.27 1.84 11.67
C ALA A 102 -7.28 0.67 11.69
N ALA A 103 -8.24 0.65 10.77
CA ALA A 103 -9.17 -0.47 10.60
C ALA A 103 -8.42 -1.77 10.26
N CYS A 104 -7.43 -1.72 9.34
CA CYS A 104 -6.56 -2.86 9.06
C CYS A 104 -5.74 -3.28 10.30
N GLN A 105 -5.22 -2.34 11.08
CA GLN A 105 -4.47 -2.61 12.32
C GLN A 105 -5.31 -3.30 13.39
N ALA A 106 -6.59 -2.92 13.48
CA ALA A 106 -7.60 -3.52 14.35
C ALA A 106 -8.09 -4.89 13.85
N GLY A 107 -7.73 -5.30 12.64
CA GLY A 107 -8.18 -6.55 12.04
C GLY A 107 -9.61 -6.49 11.50
N GLU A 108 -10.14 -5.29 11.21
CA GLU A 108 -11.43 -5.07 10.53
C GLU A 108 -11.32 -5.42 9.04
N ILE A 109 -11.04 -6.70 8.77
CA ILE A 109 -10.85 -7.27 7.44
C ILE A 109 -11.80 -8.46 7.32
N THR A 110 -12.71 -8.42 6.35
CA THR A 110 -13.60 -9.55 6.10
C THR A 110 -12.86 -10.68 5.38
N GLN A 111 -13.43 -11.88 5.44
CA GLN A 111 -12.87 -13.02 4.70
C GLN A 111 -12.97 -12.83 3.18
N GLU A 112 -14.00 -12.12 2.69
CA GLU A 112 -14.09 -11.79 1.27
C GLU A 112 -12.99 -10.80 0.85
N GLU A 113 -12.74 -9.76 1.66
CA GLU A 113 -11.66 -8.80 1.39
C GLU A 113 -10.30 -9.50 1.34
N LEU A 114 -10.01 -10.35 2.33
CA LEU A 114 -8.76 -11.13 2.36
C LEU A 114 -8.61 -12.00 1.12
N LYS A 115 -9.66 -12.75 0.76
CA LYS A 115 -9.64 -13.65 -0.39
C LYS A 115 -9.47 -12.87 -1.70
N ALA A 116 -10.12 -11.72 -1.84
CA ALA A 116 -9.96 -10.85 -3.01
C ALA A 116 -8.52 -10.34 -3.14
N ALA A 117 -7.93 -9.87 -2.05
CA ALA A 117 -6.54 -9.41 -2.03
C ALA A 117 -5.54 -10.53 -2.37
N GLN A 118 -5.70 -11.72 -1.79
CA GLN A 118 -4.88 -12.88 -2.11
C GLN A 118 -5.02 -13.30 -3.58
N GLU A 119 -6.25 -13.30 -4.11
CA GLU A 119 -6.52 -13.69 -5.49
C GLU A 119 -5.96 -12.68 -6.49
N ALA A 120 -6.02 -11.37 -6.19
CA ALA A 120 -5.40 -10.33 -7.00
C ALA A 120 -3.88 -10.60 -7.17
N ILE A 121 -3.18 -10.83 -6.06
CA ILE A 121 -1.74 -11.13 -6.08
C ILE A 121 -1.47 -12.45 -6.80
N CYS A 122 -2.21 -13.51 -6.48
CA CYS A 122 -2.06 -14.82 -7.12
C CYS A 122 -2.30 -14.75 -8.63
N SER A 123 -3.26 -13.94 -9.07
CA SER A 123 -3.56 -13.72 -10.48
C SER A 123 -2.39 -13.04 -11.20
N SER A 124 -1.85 -11.96 -10.62
CA SER A 124 -0.65 -11.32 -11.16
C SER A 124 0.51 -12.32 -11.29
N LEU A 125 0.75 -13.16 -10.27
CA LEU A 125 1.78 -14.20 -10.30
C LEU A 125 1.51 -15.27 -11.38
N ARG A 126 0.26 -15.64 -11.63
CA ARG A 126 -0.09 -16.60 -12.68
C ARG A 126 0.28 -16.11 -14.06
N THR A 127 0.15 -14.80 -14.30
CA THR A 127 0.40 -14.21 -15.61
C THR A 127 1.90 -14.04 -15.92
N ILE A 128 2.80 -14.02 -14.94
CA ILE A 128 4.24 -13.81 -15.15
C ILE A 128 4.84 -14.63 -16.33
N PRO A 129 4.56 -15.93 -16.50
CA PRO A 129 5.09 -16.73 -17.61
C PRO A 129 4.55 -16.38 -18.99
N ASP A 130 3.48 -15.58 -19.09
CA ASP A 130 2.88 -15.21 -20.38
C ASP A 130 3.79 -14.27 -21.21
N ALA A 131 4.82 -13.69 -20.58
CA ALA A 131 5.77 -12.81 -21.25
C ALA A 131 7.20 -13.04 -20.71
N PRO A 132 8.20 -13.33 -21.56
CA PRO A 132 9.58 -13.55 -21.14
C PRO A 132 10.16 -12.41 -20.28
N GLY A 133 9.89 -11.15 -20.65
CA GLY A 133 10.35 -9.99 -19.89
C GLY A 133 9.84 -9.97 -18.44
N ARG A 134 8.61 -10.44 -18.18
CA ARG A 134 8.10 -10.52 -16.80
C ARG A 134 8.76 -11.63 -15.99
N MET A 135 9.18 -12.71 -16.65
CA MET A 135 9.97 -13.76 -16.01
C MET A 135 11.36 -13.24 -15.62
N GLU A 136 12.00 -12.49 -16.53
CA GLU A 136 13.28 -11.83 -16.28
C GLU A 136 13.17 -10.82 -15.13
N ASP A 137 12.14 -9.96 -15.14
CA ASP A 137 11.88 -8.99 -14.08
C ASP A 137 11.70 -9.67 -12.72
N PHE A 138 10.94 -10.76 -12.67
CA PHE A 138 10.73 -11.50 -11.42
C PHE A 138 12.01 -12.17 -10.92
N ALA A 139 12.81 -12.75 -11.83
CA ALA A 139 14.10 -13.35 -11.48
C ALA A 139 15.09 -12.29 -10.98
N LEU A 140 15.15 -11.12 -11.64
CA LEU A 140 15.99 -10.00 -11.24
C LEU A 140 15.54 -9.40 -9.90
N PHE A 141 14.23 -9.21 -9.72
CA PHE A 141 13.65 -8.78 -8.45
C PHE A 141 14.10 -9.70 -7.31
N ARG A 142 14.00 -11.02 -7.48
CA ARG A 142 14.44 -12.00 -6.48
C ARG A 142 15.92 -11.84 -6.16
N LEU A 143 16.76 -11.82 -7.19
CA LEU A 143 18.21 -11.75 -7.03
C LEU A 143 18.65 -10.46 -6.35
N LEU A 144 18.17 -9.30 -6.80
CA LEU A 144 18.61 -7.99 -6.30
C LEU A 144 18.03 -7.66 -4.92
N SER A 145 16.78 -8.05 -4.65
CA SER A 145 16.13 -7.76 -3.37
C SER A 145 16.45 -8.80 -2.28
N GLY A 146 17.00 -9.96 -2.67
CA GLY A 146 17.18 -11.10 -1.78
C GLY A 146 15.86 -11.80 -1.41
N PHE A 147 14.82 -11.66 -2.23
CA PHE A 147 13.53 -12.33 -1.99
C PHE A 147 13.67 -13.85 -2.20
N PRO A 148 13.49 -14.66 -1.15
CA PRO A 148 13.91 -16.06 -1.18
C PRO A 148 12.94 -16.94 -1.99
N LEU A 149 11.65 -16.60 -2.01
CA LEU A 149 10.61 -17.46 -2.58
C LEU A 149 10.61 -17.38 -4.10
N ASP A 150 10.46 -18.55 -4.74
CA ASP A 150 10.08 -18.61 -6.14
C ASP A 150 8.59 -18.26 -6.31
N ARG A 151 8.09 -18.31 -7.55
CA ARG A 151 6.72 -17.93 -7.88
C ARG A 151 5.68 -18.80 -7.17
N THR A 152 5.91 -20.10 -7.11
CA THR A 152 5.01 -21.08 -6.48
C THR A 152 5.02 -20.93 -4.97
N GLY A 153 6.19 -20.84 -4.35
CA GLY A 153 6.35 -20.61 -2.92
C GLY A 153 5.78 -19.28 -2.49
N TYR A 154 5.93 -18.22 -3.31
CA TYR A 154 5.34 -16.92 -3.01
C TYR A 154 3.81 -16.98 -3.09
N ARG A 155 3.24 -17.61 -4.13
CA ARG A 155 1.79 -17.83 -4.23
C ARG A 155 1.26 -18.59 -3.00
N ASP A 156 1.95 -19.64 -2.59
CA ASP A 156 1.49 -20.48 -1.47
C ASP A 156 1.60 -19.72 -0.14
N ALA A 157 2.67 -18.95 0.05
CA ALA A 157 2.81 -18.06 1.20
C ALA A 157 1.71 -16.99 1.25
N VAL A 158 1.34 -16.38 0.11
CA VAL A 158 0.24 -15.41 0.02
C VAL A 158 -1.10 -16.04 0.41
N ARG A 159 -1.37 -17.25 -0.07
CA ARG A 159 -2.61 -17.99 0.26
C ARG A 159 -2.69 -18.40 1.73
N ALA A 160 -1.55 -18.60 2.38
CA ALA A 160 -1.48 -18.96 3.79
C ALA A 160 -1.69 -17.76 4.74
N VAL A 161 -1.60 -16.52 4.24
CA VAL A 161 -1.80 -15.31 5.06
C VAL A 161 -3.20 -15.30 5.65
N THR A 162 -3.29 -15.14 6.97
CA THR A 162 -4.55 -14.97 7.68
C THR A 162 -4.89 -13.49 7.91
N VAL A 163 -6.10 -13.20 8.36
CA VAL A 163 -6.49 -11.84 8.82
C VAL A 163 -5.55 -11.36 9.94
N ALA A 164 -5.16 -12.25 10.85
CA ALA A 164 -4.27 -11.92 11.96
C ALA A 164 -2.88 -11.51 11.46
N ASP A 165 -2.36 -12.18 10.42
CA ASP A 165 -1.07 -11.87 9.80
C ASP A 165 -1.12 -10.51 9.08
N ALA A 166 -2.19 -10.26 8.31
CA ALA A 166 -2.38 -8.98 7.64
C ALA A 166 -2.51 -7.82 8.64
N ALA A 167 -3.27 -8.02 9.73
CA ALA A 167 -3.38 -7.04 10.80
C ALA A 167 -2.06 -6.85 11.56
N TRP A 168 -1.28 -7.92 11.76
CA TRP A 168 0.06 -7.83 12.32
C TRP A 168 0.99 -6.98 11.46
N ALA A 169 0.99 -7.22 10.14
CA ALA A 169 1.76 -6.41 9.20
C ALA A 169 1.32 -4.94 9.25
N ALA A 170 0.01 -4.68 9.37
CA ALA A 170 -0.54 -3.33 9.47
C ALA A 170 -0.05 -2.59 10.72
N ARG A 171 0.10 -3.31 11.84
CA ARG A 171 0.63 -2.74 13.09
C ARG A 171 2.12 -2.40 13.01
N GLN A 172 2.85 -2.92 12.03
CA GLN A 172 4.24 -2.50 11.78
C GLN A 172 4.32 -1.23 10.93
N VAL A 173 3.21 -0.81 10.31
CA VAL A 173 3.16 0.38 9.45
C VAL A 173 3.04 1.63 10.33
N GLU A 174 4.13 2.39 10.40
CA GLU A 174 4.22 3.65 11.15
C GLU A 174 4.30 4.83 10.15
N LEU A 175 3.49 5.87 10.37
CA LEU A 175 3.52 7.09 9.56
C LEU A 175 4.84 7.84 9.80
N ASP A 176 5.54 8.18 8.72
CA ASP A 176 6.80 8.94 8.78
C ASP A 176 6.63 10.36 8.22
N THR A 177 5.99 10.50 7.06
CA THR A 177 5.91 11.80 6.37
C THR A 177 4.55 11.99 5.71
N ILE A 178 3.99 13.21 5.79
CA ILE A 178 2.89 13.68 4.97
C ILE A 178 3.40 14.85 4.13
N PHE A 179 3.25 14.74 2.81
CA PHE A 179 3.51 15.80 1.87
C PHE A 179 2.20 16.20 1.18
N PHE A 180 1.87 17.49 1.20
CA PHE A 180 0.73 18.05 0.49
C PHE A 180 1.19 19.10 -0.51
N LEU A 181 0.98 18.82 -1.79
CA LEU A 181 1.13 19.81 -2.85
C LEU A 181 -0.23 20.46 -3.09
N LYS A 182 -0.39 21.67 -2.58
CA LYS A 182 -1.60 22.47 -2.69
C LYS A 182 -1.74 23.06 -4.09
N GLY A 183 -2.88 22.78 -4.74
CA GLY A 183 -3.25 23.46 -5.97
C GLY A 183 -3.70 24.88 -5.68
N ALA A 184 -3.08 25.87 -6.31
CA ALA A 184 -3.38 27.30 -6.16
C ALA A 184 -3.96 27.94 -7.43
N LYS A 185 -4.79 27.22 -8.18
CA LYS A 185 -5.57 27.86 -9.24
C LYS A 185 -6.53 28.90 -8.63
N VAL A 186 -6.36 30.15 -9.06
CA VAL A 186 -7.27 31.29 -8.88
C VAL A 186 -8.54 31.06 -9.68
#